data_AF-A0A1Q8WTZ5-F1
#
_entry.id   AF-A0A1Q8WTZ5-F1
#
_cell.length_a   1.000
_cell.length_b   1.000
_cell.length_c   1.000
_cell.angle_alpha   90.00
_cell.angle_beta   90.00
_cell.angle_gamma   90.00
#
_symmetry.space_group_name_H-M   'P 1'
#
loop_
_entity.id
_entity.type
_entity.pdbx_description
1 polymer ?
#
loop_
_entity_poly.entity_id
_entity_poly.type
_entity_poly.pdbx_seq_one_letter_code
_entity_poly.pdbx_strand_id
1 'polypeptide(L)'
;MDFAVPRHRAPDGTTYLPEPGAATFALSDLSPGTSGRITGLLDDGVGGVLVKRLRNLGFIPGRIATPLRRAPMGDPVVYRVSDYELCLRRKEARLIQVTTVEAENRIILQPRPAGRHAADDPAAPNTGETL
;
A
#
# COMPACT_ATOMS: atom_id res chain seq x y z
N MET A 1 16.91 -21.63 20.95
CA MET A 1 15.70 -21.45 20.10
C MET A 1 15.80 -20.04 19.56
N ASP A 2 16.59 -19.93 18.51
CA ASP A 2 17.16 -18.69 18.02
C ASP A 2 16.25 -18.21 16.90
N PHE A 3 15.32 -17.33 17.26
CA PHE A 3 14.54 -16.60 16.27
C PHE A 3 15.46 -15.56 15.65
N ALA A 4 16.10 -15.95 14.54
CA ALA A 4 16.82 -15.04 13.67
C ALA A 4 15.82 -14.02 13.12
N VAL A 5 15.65 -12.91 13.83
CA VAL A 5 14.95 -11.73 13.34
C VAL A 5 15.69 -11.30 12.08
N PRO A 6 15.05 -11.27 10.90
CA PRO A 6 15.69 -10.75 9.71
C PRO A 6 16.07 -9.30 10.01
N ARG A 7 17.37 -9.04 10.12
CA ARG A 7 17.88 -7.67 10.17
C ARG A 7 17.61 -7.10 8.79
N HIS A 8 16.43 -6.54 8.60
CA HIS A 8 16.04 -5.86 7.38
C HIS A 8 17.09 -4.78 7.16
N ARG A 9 18.01 -5.05 6.24
CA ARG A 9 19.00 -4.11 5.76
C ARG A 9 18.19 -2.94 5.25
N ALA A 10 18.23 -1.81 5.96
CA ALA A 10 17.73 -0.57 5.40
C ALA A 10 18.53 -0.38 4.10
N PRO A 11 17.90 -0.32 2.91
CA PRO A 11 18.62 0.06 1.72
C PRO A 11 19.19 1.45 1.98
N ASP A 12 20.45 1.59 1.57
CA ASP A 12 21.27 2.78 1.64
C ASP A 12 20.46 4.07 1.46
N GLY A 13 20.81 5.06 2.28
CA GLY A 13 20.27 6.41 2.22
C GLY A 13 20.49 7.01 0.84
N THR A 14 19.53 6.74 -0.05
CA THR A 14 19.33 7.58 -1.24
C THR A 14 18.69 8.83 -0.69
N THR A 15 19.54 9.86 -0.49
CA THR A 15 19.12 11.25 -0.36
C THR A 15 18.24 11.52 -1.57
N TYR A 16 16.93 11.36 -1.39
CA TYR A 16 15.97 11.57 -2.45
C TYR A 16 15.87 13.07 -2.63
N LEU A 17 16.58 13.55 -3.63
CA LEU A 17 16.29 14.82 -4.25
C LEU A 17 14.99 14.57 -5.02
N PRO A 18 13.85 15.14 -4.61
CA PRO A 18 12.66 15.05 -5.42
C PRO A 18 13.01 15.63 -6.79
N GLU A 19 12.89 14.81 -7.83
CA GLU A 19 12.98 15.28 -9.20
C GLU A 19 12.03 16.48 -9.32
N PRO A 20 12.51 17.68 -9.69
CA PRO A 20 11.69 18.89 -9.74
C PRO A 20 10.64 18.72 -10.84
N GLY A 21 9.48 18.20 -10.47
CA GLY A 21 8.42 17.78 -11.39
C GLY A 21 7.60 16.57 -10.91
N ALA A 22 8.02 15.87 -9.85
CA ALA A 22 7.24 14.77 -9.30
C ALA A 22 5.94 15.26 -8.67
N ALA A 23 4.80 14.87 -9.25
CA ALA A 23 3.49 15.23 -8.75
C ALA A 23 3.32 14.74 -7.30
N THR A 24 2.98 15.66 -6.41
CA THR A 24 2.71 15.38 -5.00
C THR A 24 1.22 15.26 -4.79
N PHE A 25 0.79 14.23 -4.07
CA PHE A 25 -0.60 13.94 -3.78
C PHE A 25 -0.79 13.77 -2.28
N ALA A 26 -2.04 13.87 -1.82
CA ALA A 26 -2.35 13.54 -0.44
C ALA A 26 -2.34 12.01 -0.22
N LEU A 27 -1.90 11.57 0.96
CA LEU A 27 -1.90 10.15 1.32
C LEU A 27 -3.32 9.54 1.30
N SER A 28 -4.36 10.36 1.44
CA SER A 28 -5.77 9.94 1.29
C SER A 28 -6.14 9.49 -0.13
N ASP A 29 -5.48 10.04 -1.14
CA ASP A 29 -5.78 9.81 -2.56
C ASP A 29 -4.99 8.63 -3.13
N LEU A 30 -4.03 8.11 -2.36
CA LEU A 30 -3.25 6.96 -2.74
C LEU A 30 -4.12 5.68 -2.76
N SER A 31 -4.00 4.92 -3.84
CA SER A 31 -4.68 3.63 -3.99
C SER A 31 -4.09 2.58 -3.03
N PRO A 32 -4.92 1.76 -2.36
CA PRO A 32 -4.43 0.64 -1.56
C PRO A 32 -3.54 -0.27 -2.41
N GLY A 33 -2.38 -0.64 -1.85
CA GLY A 33 -1.37 -1.43 -2.56
C GLY A 33 -0.29 -0.60 -3.29
N THR A 34 -0.46 0.72 -3.45
CA THR A 34 0.60 1.62 -3.94
C THR A 34 1.38 2.20 -2.77
N SER A 35 2.70 2.37 -2.89
CA SER A 35 3.50 3.08 -1.88
C SER A 35 3.71 4.54 -2.25
N GLY A 36 3.66 5.39 -1.23
CA GLY A 36 3.96 6.80 -1.33
C GLY A 36 5.11 7.16 -0.41
N ARG A 37 6.07 7.92 -0.91
CA ARG A 37 7.12 8.53 -0.10
C ARG A 37 6.64 9.86 0.44
N ILE A 38 6.69 10.02 1.76
CA ILE A 38 6.29 11.25 2.43
C ILE A 38 7.27 12.36 2.03
N THR A 39 6.75 13.45 1.49
CA THR A 39 7.53 14.65 1.13
C THR A 39 7.36 15.74 2.17
N GLY A 40 6.17 15.85 2.77
CA GLY A 40 5.86 16.87 3.76
C GLY A 40 4.51 16.65 4.43
N LEU A 41 4.23 17.51 5.41
CA LEU A 41 2.92 17.57 6.06
C LEU A 41 2.42 19.02 6.00
N LEU A 42 1.16 19.18 5.61
CA LEU A 42 0.42 20.44 5.61
C LEU A 42 -0.06 20.78 7.02
N ASP A 43 -0.23 22.07 7.30
CA ASP A 43 -0.75 22.55 8.58
C ASP A 43 -2.21 22.11 8.79
N ASP A 44 -2.53 21.71 10.02
CA ASP A 44 -3.88 21.23 10.37
C ASP A 44 -4.86 22.36 10.73
N GLY A 45 -4.41 23.61 10.77
CA GLY A 45 -5.21 24.78 11.11
C GLY A 45 -5.42 24.99 12.61
N VAL A 46 -4.99 24.06 13.47
CA VAL A 46 -5.08 24.12 14.94
C VAL A 46 -3.69 24.21 15.57
N GLY A 47 -2.83 25.05 15.00
CA GLY A 47 -1.49 25.34 15.53
C GLY A 47 -0.49 24.17 15.40
N GLY A 48 -0.69 23.28 14.43
CA GLY A 48 0.26 22.20 14.11
C GLY A 48 0.33 21.06 15.12
N VAL A 49 -0.61 20.96 16.06
CA VAL A 49 -0.63 19.91 17.09
C VAL A 49 -0.75 18.53 16.46
N LEU A 50 -1.61 18.37 15.45
CA LEU A 50 -1.80 17.11 14.76
C LEU A 50 -0.57 16.76 13.92
N VAL A 51 -0.03 17.74 13.19
CA VAL A 51 1.21 17.57 12.41
C VAL A 51 2.37 17.09 13.28
N LYS A 52 2.52 17.68 14.47
CA LYS A 52 3.55 17.29 15.45
C LYS A 52 3.34 15.85 15.93
N ARG A 53 2.09 15.45 16.21
CA ARG A 53 1.76 14.06 16.59
C ARG A 53 2.09 13.10 15.46
N LEU A 54 1.70 13.39 14.23
CA LEU A 54 1.99 12.56 13.06
C LEU A 54 3.50 12.38 12.86
N ARG A 55 4.29 13.44 12.99
CA ARG A 55 5.76 13.36 12.95
C ARG A 55 6.33 12.48 14.06
N ASN A 56 5.84 12.63 15.29
CA ASN A 56 6.24 11.79 16.42
C ASN A 56 5.86 10.31 16.22
N LEU A 57 4.75 10.07 15.53
CA LEU A 57 4.28 8.74 15.11
C LEU A 57 5.03 8.22 13.88
N GLY A 58 6.08 8.88 13.38
CA GLY A 58 6.93 8.39 12.30
C GLY A 58 6.53 8.81 10.88
N PHE A 59 5.51 9.66 10.72
CA PHE A 59 5.20 10.32 9.45
C PHE A 59 6.15 11.49 9.25
N ILE A 60 7.38 11.17 8.85
CA ILE A 60 8.44 12.14 8.57
C ILE A 60 8.80 12.10 7.08
N PRO A 61 9.23 13.24 6.50
CA PRO A 61 9.72 13.28 5.13
C PRO A 61 10.82 12.23 4.88
N GLY A 62 10.75 11.58 3.73
CA GLY A 62 11.66 10.52 3.32
C GLY A 62 11.21 9.10 3.67
N ARG A 63 10.21 8.92 4.55
CA ARG A 63 9.64 7.60 4.87
C ARG A 63 8.63 7.14 3.84
N ILE A 64 8.48 5.82 3.70
CA ILE A 64 7.48 5.19 2.84
C ILE A 64 6.24 4.84 3.66
N ALA A 65 5.08 5.25 3.16
CA ALA A 65 3.77 4.88 3.66
C ALA A 65 2.98 4.12 2.58
N THR A 66 2.29 3.06 2.98
CA THR A 66 1.49 2.23 2.05
C THR A 66 0.07 2.09 2.61
N PRO A 67 -0.99 2.44 1.86
CA PRO A 67 -2.35 2.17 2.28
C PRO A 67 -2.60 0.67 2.13
N LEU A 68 -3.02 0.04 3.23
CA LEU A 68 -3.29 -1.39 3.26
C LEU A 68 -4.77 -1.67 3.01
N ARG A 69 -5.64 -1.06 3.81
CA ARG A 69 -7.08 -1.33 3.75
C ARG A 69 -7.88 -0.12 4.19
N ARG A 70 -9.03 0.08 3.55
CA ARG A 70 -10.03 1.07 3.95
C ARG A 70 -11.12 0.39 4.79
N ALA A 71 -11.68 1.09 5.76
CA ALA A 71 -12.85 0.61 6.49
C ALA A 71 -14.02 0.36 5.52
N PRO A 72 -14.97 -0.53 5.86
CA PRO A 72 -16.14 -0.83 5.02
C PRO A 72 -17.01 0.40 4.75
N MET A 73 -17.01 1.38 5.67
CA MET A 73 -17.70 2.68 5.54
C MET A 73 -16.82 3.77 4.89
N GLY A 74 -15.63 3.44 4.40
CA GLY A 74 -14.71 4.36 3.72
C GLY A 74 -13.71 5.10 4.62
N ASP A 75 -13.96 5.20 5.93
CA ASP A 75 -13.06 5.82 6.93
C ASP A 75 -13.16 5.08 8.26
N PRO A 76 -12.06 4.83 9.00
CA PRO A 76 -10.65 5.21 8.74
C PRO A 76 -9.92 4.29 7.75
N VAL A 77 -8.71 4.68 7.34
CA VAL A 77 -7.82 3.90 6.46
C VAL A 77 -6.58 3.45 7.23
N VAL A 78 -6.19 2.19 7.06
CA VAL A 78 -5.00 1.60 7.67
C VAL A 78 -3.80 1.82 6.74
N TYR A 79 -2.76 2.46 7.27
CA TYR A 79 -1.52 2.75 6.57
C TYR A 79 -0.36 2.02 7.26
N ARG A 80 0.48 1.35 6.48
CA ARG A 80 1.76 0.82 6.96
C ARG A 80 2.84 1.87 6.81
N VAL A 81 3.49 2.21 7.91
CA VAL A 81 4.65 3.10 7.93
C VAL A 81 5.81 2.34 8.56
N SER A 82 6.90 2.17 7.81
CA SER A 82 8.03 1.35 8.24
C SER A 82 7.59 -0.10 8.56
N ASP A 83 7.58 -0.50 9.84
CA ASP A 83 7.26 -1.87 10.29
C ASP A 83 5.96 -1.97 11.09
N TYR A 84 5.18 -0.88 11.21
CA TYR A 84 3.91 -0.88 11.94
C TYR A 84 2.77 -0.32 11.10
N GLU A 85 1.55 -0.60 11.56
CA GLU A 85 0.32 -0.18 10.94
C GLU A 85 -0.36 0.88 11.81
N LEU A 86 -0.81 1.97 11.19
CA LEU A 86 -1.54 3.02 11.85
C LEU A 86 -2.86 3.30 11.13
N CYS A 87 -3.94 3.37 11.90
CA CYS A 87 -5.22 3.82 11.40
C CYS A 87 -5.25 5.35 11.40
N LEU A 88 -5.42 5.96 10.23
CA LEU A 88 -5.60 7.40 10.10
C LEU A 88 -6.99 7.71 9.55
N ARG A 89 -7.60 8.78 10.06
CA ARG A 89 -8.80 9.36 9.46
C ARG A 89 -8.44 10.01 8.14
N ARG A 90 -9.40 10.07 7.22
CA ARG A 90 -9.25 10.73 5.92
C ARG A 90 -8.79 12.19 6.05
N LYS A 91 -9.26 12.89 7.08
CA LYS A 91 -8.84 14.27 7.39
C LYS A 91 -7.35 14.39 7.75
N GLU A 92 -6.80 13.41 8.46
CA GLU A 92 -5.39 13.38 8.88
C GLU A 92 -4.50 12.97 7.71
N ALA A 93 -4.93 11.95 6.96
CA ALA A 93 -4.24 11.49 5.76
C ALA A 93 -4.17 12.58 4.67
N ARG A 94 -5.15 13.47 4.59
CA ARG A 94 -5.14 14.60 3.65
C ARG A 94 -4.01 15.61 3.91
N LEU A 95 -3.56 15.71 5.16
CA LEU A 95 -2.46 16.60 5.53
C LEU A 95 -1.10 16.04 5.11
N ILE A 96 -0.99 14.74 4.88
CA ILE A 96 0.28 14.10 4.55
C ILE A 96 0.46 14.15 3.04
N GLN A 97 1.51 14.82 2.60
CA GLN A 97 1.90 14.93 1.20
C GLN A 97 2.88 13.81 0.86
N VAL A 98 2.58 13.08 -0.20
CA VAL A 98 3.37 11.95 -0.69
C VAL A 98 3.61 12.04 -2.19
N THR A 99 4.73 11.50 -2.62
CA THR A 99 5.01 11.20 -4.03
C THR A 99 4.91 9.71 -4.24
N THR A 100 4.23 9.26 -5.29
CA THR A 100 4.17 7.85 -5.65
C THR A 100 5.59 7.34 -5.91
N VAL A 101 5.98 6.29 -5.21
CA VAL A 101 7.19 5.55 -5.52
C VAL A 101 6.76 4.17 -5.96
N GLU A 102 7.43 3.62 -6.97
CA GLU A 102 7.31 2.19 -7.23
C GLU A 102 7.77 1.49 -5.96
N ALA A 103 6.79 0.98 -5.21
CA ALA A 103 7.09 0.09 -4.11
C ALA A 103 7.83 -1.08 -4.75
N GLU A 104 9.07 -1.32 -4.34
CA GLU A 104 9.76 -2.58 -4.59
C GLU A 104 8.98 -3.67 -3.82
N ASN A 105 7.81 -4.03 -4.35
CA ASN A 105 6.86 -4.92 -3.72
C ASN A 105 7.28 -6.34 -4.07
N ARG A 106 7.94 -6.98 -3.10
CA ARG A 106 7.94 -8.41 -2.80
C ARG A 106 8.25 -9.36 -3.96
N ILE A 107 9.19 -10.25 -3.68
CA ILE A 107 9.22 -11.65 -4.14
C ILE A 107 7.78 -12.14 -4.37
N ILE A 108 7.34 -12.14 -5.62
CA ILE A 108 6.11 -12.78 -6.03
C ILE A 108 6.45 -14.27 -5.98
N LEU A 109 6.15 -14.95 -4.88
CA LEU A 109 5.82 -16.36 -4.94
C LEU A 109 4.56 -16.44 -5.78
N GLN A 110 4.74 -16.49 -7.10
CA GLN A 110 3.68 -16.77 -8.04
C GLN A 110 2.99 -18.04 -7.53
N PRO A 111 1.68 -18.06 -7.29
CA PRO A 111 0.99 -19.33 -7.19
C PRO A 111 1.30 -20.04 -8.51
N ARG A 112 2.01 -21.18 -8.44
CA ARG A 112 2.06 -22.09 -9.58
C ARG A 112 0.63 -22.25 -10.07
N PRO A 113 0.33 -22.07 -11.37
CA PRO A 113 -1.02 -22.25 -11.86
C PRO A 113 -1.48 -23.64 -11.43
N ALA A 114 -2.46 -23.68 -10.52
CA ALA A 114 -3.14 -24.91 -10.16
C ALA A 114 -3.82 -25.40 -11.45
N GLY A 115 -3.47 -26.62 -11.83
CA GLY A 115 -3.82 -27.22 -13.11
C GLY A 115 -5.30 -27.04 -13.47
N ARG A 116 -5.49 -26.63 -14.72
CA ARG A 116 -6.41 -27.26 -15.69
C ARG A 116 -7.49 -28.15 -15.05
N HIS A 117 -8.68 -27.59 -14.88
CA HIS A 117 -9.91 -28.37 -15.00
C HIS A 117 -10.87 -27.60 -15.91
N ALA A 118 -10.66 -27.78 -17.21
CA ALA A 118 -11.78 -27.78 -18.13
C ALA A 118 -12.56 -29.07 -17.87
N ALA A 119 -13.68 -28.97 -17.17
CA ALA A 119 -14.81 -29.86 -17.40
C ALA A 119 -15.69 -29.07 -18.38
N ASP A 120 -15.58 -29.30 -19.69
CA ASP A 120 -16.17 -30.43 -20.41
C ASP A 120 -17.67 -30.52 -20.14
N ASP A 121 -18.45 -29.86 -21.01
CA ASP A 121 -19.81 -30.29 -21.29
C ASP A 121 -19.90 -30.43 -22.82
N PRO A 122 -19.64 -31.63 -23.37
CA PRO A 122 -19.77 -31.90 -24.78
C PRO A 122 -21.24 -32.20 -25.08
N ALA A 123 -21.80 -31.38 -25.96
CA ALA A 123 -23.02 -31.68 -26.67
C ALA A 123 -22.96 -33.10 -27.28
N ALA A 124 -23.94 -33.93 -26.93
CA ALA A 124 -24.20 -35.18 -27.65
C ALA A 124 -25.63 -35.13 -28.24
N PRO A 125 -25.77 -35.17 -29.58
CA PRO A 125 -27.01 -35.56 -30.23
C PRO A 125 -27.11 -37.08 -30.25
N ASN A 126 -28.19 -37.65 -29.74
CA ASN A 126 -28.50 -39.06 -29.83
C ASN A 126 -29.22 -39.37 -31.15
N THR A 127 -28.55 -40.10 -32.03
CA THR A 127 -29.17 -40.80 -33.16
C THR A 127 -28.94 -42.30 -33.00
N GLY A 128 -30.05 -43.05 -32.91
CA GLY A 128 -30.18 -44.42 -33.38
C GLY A 128 -30.15 -45.54 -32.33
N GLU A 129 -31.31 -46.13 -32.05
CA GLU A 129 -31.41 -47.59 -32.11
C GLU A 129 -32.76 -48.00 -32.74
N THR A 130 -32.63 -49.02 -33.57
CA THR A 130 -33.55 -49.73 -34.46
C THR A 130 -34.56 -50.57 -33.68
N LEU A 131 -35.83 -50.60 -34.11
CA LEU A 131 -36.57 -51.82 -34.48
C LEU A 131 -37.91 -51.49 -35.15
#